data_AF-A0A498R5X2-F1
#
_entry.id   AF-A0A498R5X2-F1
#
_cell.length_a   1.000
_cell.length_b   1.000
_cell.length_c   1.000
_cell.angle_alpha   90.00
_cell.angle_beta   90.00
_cell.angle_gamma   90.00
#
_symmetry.space_group_name_H-M   'P 1'
#
loop_
_entity.id
_entity.type
_entity.pdbx_description
1 polymer ?
#
loop_
_entity_poly.entity_id
_entity_poly.type
_entity_poly.pdbx_seq_one_letter_code
_entity_poly.pdbx_strand_id
1 'polypeptide(L)'
;MYRACRKGAKLALLDASSELKMARETLVKIEYFQEEAHPKKVVQMCELYNAGKRLAMWHCANHCSIGRYCGHEFIEMIPTLAGMQLLGAIDDVALTKHNLVQVLRDGRITRDELPIIDSILNKCHEFTRAAIALELEKEKTALRAAK
;
A
#
# COMPACT_ATOMS: atom_id res chain seq x y z
N MET A 1 9.85 -7.92 -5.83
CA MET A 1 9.81 -7.36 -4.47
C MET A 1 10.33 -8.33 -3.41
N TYR A 2 9.72 -9.51 -3.19
CA TYR A 2 10.13 -10.47 -2.14
C TYR A 2 11.63 -10.76 -2.10
N ARG A 3 12.20 -11.22 -3.23
CA ARG A 3 13.64 -11.50 -3.36
C ARG A 3 14.52 -10.29 -3.06
N ALA A 4 14.10 -9.10 -3.49
CA ALA A 4 14.83 -7.86 -3.25
C ALA A 4 14.81 -7.50 -1.76
N CYS A 5 13.68 -7.64 -1.08
CA CYS A 5 13.57 -7.43 0.37
C CYS A 5 14.45 -8.44 1.14
N ARG A 6 14.39 -9.73 0.81
CA ARG A 6 15.24 -10.75 1.44
C ARG A 6 16.73 -10.45 1.27
N LYS A 7 17.16 -10.12 0.05
CA LYS A 7 18.56 -9.73 -0.22
C LYS A 7 18.96 -8.45 0.51
N GLY A 8 18.05 -7.47 0.60
CA GLY A 8 18.27 -6.23 1.38
C GLY A 8 18.44 -6.49 2.88
N ALA A 9 17.79 -7.53 3.40
CA ALA A 9 17.99 -8.04 4.76
C ALA A 9 19.23 -8.93 4.92
N LYS A 10 20.02 -9.14 3.85
CA LYS A 10 21.21 -10.01 3.81
C LYS A 10 20.92 -11.48 4.20
N LEU A 11 19.71 -11.96 3.96
CA LEU A 11 19.32 -13.33 4.27
C LEU A 11 19.52 -14.26 3.08
N ALA A 12 20.18 -15.41 3.30
CA ALA A 12 20.27 -16.46 2.29
C ALA A 12 18.89 -17.11 2.10
N LEU A 13 18.70 -17.79 0.95
CA LEU A 13 17.44 -18.48 0.67
C LEU A 13 17.16 -19.58 1.69
N LEU A 14 18.21 -20.29 2.13
CA LEU A 14 18.11 -21.37 3.10
C LEU A 14 17.63 -20.85 4.46
N ASP A 15 18.26 -19.80 4.97
CA ASP A 15 17.91 -19.20 6.26
C ASP A 15 16.48 -18.68 6.25
N ALA A 16 16.09 -17.93 5.20
CA ALA A 16 14.74 -17.42 5.09
C ALA A 16 13.69 -18.53 4.98
N SER A 17 13.98 -19.60 4.24
CA SER A 17 13.11 -20.77 4.11
C SER A 17 12.90 -21.48 5.47
N SER A 18 13.97 -21.60 6.26
CA SER A 18 13.93 -22.19 7.60
C SER A 18 13.09 -21.33 8.56
N GLU A 19 13.37 -20.03 8.65
CA GLU A 19 12.65 -19.09 9.52
C GLU A 19 11.17 -18.98 9.16
N LEU A 20 10.85 -18.94 7.85
CA LEU A 20 9.48 -18.91 7.36
C LEU A 20 8.78 -20.27 7.47
N LYS A 21 9.47 -21.34 7.90
CA LYS A 21 8.93 -22.70 7.97
C LYS A 21 8.23 -23.09 6.66
N MET A 22 8.95 -22.93 5.55
CA MET A 22 8.44 -23.24 4.22
C MET A 22 9.52 -23.87 3.35
N ALA A 23 9.14 -24.72 2.39
CA ALA A 23 10.11 -25.34 1.48
C ALA A 23 10.83 -24.28 0.61
N ARG A 24 12.10 -24.53 0.27
CA ARG A 24 12.91 -23.61 -0.54
C ARG A 24 12.30 -23.40 -1.91
N GLU A 25 11.79 -24.47 -2.50
CA GLU A 25 11.15 -24.49 -3.81
C GLU A 25 9.90 -23.60 -3.80
N THR A 26 9.08 -23.66 -2.75
CA THR A 26 7.92 -22.78 -2.56
C THR A 26 8.35 -21.32 -2.40
N LEU A 27 9.39 -21.05 -1.60
CA LEU A 27 9.90 -19.69 -1.44
C LEU A 27 10.40 -19.11 -2.77
N VAL A 28 11.09 -19.92 -3.58
CA VAL A 28 11.52 -19.51 -4.93
C VAL A 28 10.31 -19.19 -5.80
N LYS A 29 9.29 -20.07 -5.87
CA LYS A 29 8.08 -19.80 -6.66
C LYS A 29 7.40 -18.49 -6.27
N ILE A 30 7.29 -18.21 -4.97
CA ILE A 30 6.77 -16.94 -4.47
C ILE A 30 7.66 -15.76 -4.89
N GLU A 31 8.98 -15.89 -4.75
CA GLU A 31 9.94 -14.83 -5.09
C GLU A 31 9.93 -14.44 -6.58
N TYR A 32 9.58 -15.40 -7.44
CA TYR A 32 9.42 -15.24 -8.88
C TYR A 32 7.96 -15.08 -9.33
N PHE A 33 7.03 -14.90 -8.39
CA PHE A 33 5.60 -14.67 -8.64
C PHE A 33 4.89 -15.77 -9.42
N GLN A 34 5.41 -16.99 -9.34
CA GLN A 34 4.79 -18.19 -9.89
C GLN A 34 3.70 -18.75 -8.96
N GLU A 35 3.71 -18.34 -7.69
CA GLU A 35 2.74 -18.75 -6.67
C GLU A 35 2.38 -17.54 -5.79
N GLU A 36 1.08 -17.39 -5.48
CA GLU A 36 0.61 -16.35 -4.56
C GLU A 36 0.99 -16.72 -3.13
N ALA A 37 1.70 -15.83 -2.44
CA ALA A 37 2.05 -16.04 -1.05
C ALA A 37 0.81 -15.96 -0.17
N HIS A 38 0.61 -16.95 0.70
CA HIS A 38 -0.45 -16.89 1.72
C HIS A 38 -0.29 -15.60 2.57
N PRO A 39 -1.37 -14.85 2.88
CA PRO A 39 -1.26 -13.55 3.57
C PRO A 39 -0.44 -13.57 4.87
N LYS A 40 -0.63 -14.62 5.69
CA LYS A 40 0.19 -14.82 6.91
C LYS A 40 1.69 -14.92 6.61
N LYS A 41 2.10 -15.54 5.49
CA LYS A 41 3.50 -15.64 5.08
C LYS A 41 4.04 -14.29 4.62
N VAL A 42 3.23 -13.47 3.96
CA VAL A 42 3.62 -12.11 3.57
C VAL A 42 3.94 -11.26 4.81
N VAL A 43 3.12 -11.33 5.86
CA VAL A 43 3.38 -10.62 7.13
C VAL A 43 4.68 -11.10 7.77
N GLN A 44 4.88 -12.42 7.87
CA GLN A 44 6.13 -13.00 8.38
C GLN A 44 7.36 -12.56 7.57
N MET A 45 7.23 -12.48 6.24
CA MET A 45 8.28 -11.95 5.37
C MET A 45 8.56 -10.46 5.60
N CYS A 46 7.54 -9.65 5.92
CA CYS A 46 7.73 -8.23 6.23
C CYS A 46 8.61 -8.04 7.47
N GLU A 47 8.33 -8.83 8.51
CA GLU A 47 9.09 -8.84 9.77
C GLU A 47 10.51 -9.37 9.53
N LEU A 48 10.63 -10.58 8.98
CA LEU A 48 11.91 -11.24 8.76
C LEU A 48 12.85 -10.43 7.85
N TYR A 49 12.30 -9.78 6.82
CA TYR A 49 13.09 -9.02 5.86
C TYR A 49 13.30 -7.55 6.28
N ASN A 50 12.82 -7.15 7.46
CA ASN A 50 12.82 -5.75 7.91
C ASN A 50 12.27 -4.80 6.82
N ALA A 51 11.21 -5.24 6.13
CA ALA A 51 10.64 -4.55 4.98
C ALA A 51 9.49 -3.60 5.36
N GLY A 52 9.15 -3.51 6.65
CA GLY A 52 8.02 -2.75 7.15
C GLY A 52 6.70 -3.12 6.47
N LYS A 53 5.76 -2.18 6.40
CA LYS A 53 4.50 -2.38 5.67
C LYS A 53 4.66 -2.41 4.16
N ARG A 54 5.76 -1.87 3.62
CA ARG A 54 6.01 -1.69 2.18
C ARG A 54 5.80 -2.98 1.37
N LEU A 55 6.31 -4.11 1.86
CA LEU A 55 6.18 -5.39 1.16
C LEU A 55 4.73 -5.90 1.14
N ALA A 56 4.00 -5.75 2.25
CA ALA A 56 2.59 -6.12 2.33
C ALA A 56 1.72 -5.26 1.40
N MET A 57 1.92 -3.94 1.41
CA MET A 57 1.17 -3.01 0.56
C MET A 57 1.42 -3.29 -0.92
N TRP A 58 2.68 -3.50 -1.29
CA TRP A 58 3.03 -3.89 -2.66
C TRP A 58 2.41 -5.23 -3.06
N HIS A 59 2.41 -6.24 -2.17
CA HIS A 59 1.77 -7.52 -2.44
C HIS A 59 0.26 -7.34 -2.67
N CYS A 60 -0.42 -6.59 -1.81
CA CYS A 60 -1.85 -6.32 -1.95
C CYS A 60 -2.17 -5.66 -3.29
N ALA A 61 -1.38 -4.69 -3.73
CA ALA A 61 -1.64 -3.98 -4.97
C ALA A 61 -1.32 -4.79 -6.25
N ASN A 62 -0.37 -5.74 -6.19
CA ASN A 62 0.16 -6.36 -7.42
C ASN A 62 -0.12 -7.86 -7.55
N HIS A 63 -0.20 -8.59 -6.43
CA HIS A 63 -0.25 -10.06 -6.44
C HIS A 63 -1.42 -10.67 -5.69
N CYS A 64 -1.86 -10.06 -4.60
CA CYS A 64 -3.01 -10.53 -3.85
C CYS A 64 -4.25 -10.55 -4.73
N SER A 65 -4.89 -11.71 -4.83
CA SER A 65 -6.17 -11.89 -5.52
C SER A 65 -7.25 -10.95 -5.02
N ILE A 66 -7.40 -10.82 -3.70
CA ILE A 66 -8.36 -9.90 -3.06
C ILE A 66 -7.99 -8.44 -3.36
N GLY A 67 -6.72 -8.07 -3.21
CA GLY A 67 -6.28 -6.70 -3.41
C GLY A 67 -6.51 -6.22 -4.84
N ARG A 68 -6.27 -7.08 -5.85
CA ARG A 68 -6.62 -6.79 -7.25
C ARG A 68 -8.12 -6.70 -7.47
N TYR A 69 -8.89 -7.60 -6.87
CA TYR A 69 -10.36 -7.56 -6.97
C TYR A 69 -10.94 -6.25 -6.40
N CYS A 70 -10.39 -5.76 -5.29
CA CYS A 70 -10.78 -4.51 -4.65
C CYS A 70 -10.18 -3.25 -5.30
N GLY A 71 -9.34 -3.38 -6.34
CA GLY A 71 -8.67 -2.25 -6.97
C GLY A 71 -7.70 -1.51 -6.04
N HIS A 72 -7.04 -2.23 -5.12
CA HIS A 72 -6.08 -1.61 -4.22
C HIS A 72 -4.86 -1.11 -4.99
N GLU A 73 -4.54 0.18 -4.86
CA GLU A 73 -3.38 0.79 -5.47
C GLU A 73 -2.30 1.10 -4.44
N PHE A 74 -1.05 0.87 -4.81
CA PHE A 74 0.10 1.25 -4.02
C PHE A 74 1.16 1.90 -4.90
N ILE A 75 1.44 3.17 -4.64
CA ILE A 75 2.44 3.97 -5.34
C ILE A 75 3.46 4.45 -4.32
N GLU A 76 4.74 4.10 -4.54
CA GLU A 76 5.82 4.70 -3.75
C GLU A 76 6.08 6.12 -4.22
N MET A 77 6.09 7.06 -3.28
CA MET A 77 6.35 8.47 -3.54
C MET A 77 7.48 8.96 -2.67
N ILE A 78 8.28 9.87 -3.20
CA ILE A 78 9.27 10.59 -2.40
C ILE A 78 8.55 11.54 -1.42
N PRO A 79 9.11 11.78 -0.22
CA PRO A 79 8.45 12.57 0.82
C PRO A 79 8.02 13.97 0.37
N THR A 80 8.82 14.66 -0.45
CA THR A 80 8.47 15.99 -0.98
C THR A 80 7.19 15.95 -1.82
N LEU A 81 7.07 14.97 -2.73
CA LEU A 81 5.90 14.81 -3.58
C LEU A 81 4.67 14.42 -2.75
N ALA A 82 4.84 13.48 -1.81
CA ALA A 82 3.76 13.08 -0.91
C ALA A 82 3.25 14.26 -0.07
N GLY A 83 4.15 15.10 0.45
CA GLY A 83 3.79 16.32 1.17
C GLY A 83 3.04 17.33 0.31
N MET A 84 3.50 17.56 -0.93
CA MET A 84 2.81 18.47 -1.87
C MET A 84 1.41 17.98 -2.24
N GLN A 85 1.26 16.68 -2.52
CA GLN A 85 -0.06 16.11 -2.79
C GLN A 85 -1.00 16.20 -1.58
N LEU A 86 -0.48 15.96 -0.37
CA LEU A 86 -1.27 16.08 0.84
C LEU A 86 -1.76 17.52 1.06
N LEU A 87 -0.89 18.52 0.84
CA LEU A 87 -1.26 19.93 0.91
C LEU A 87 -2.34 20.29 -0.12
N GLY A 88 -2.16 19.89 -1.38
CA GLY A 88 -3.17 20.12 -2.42
C GLY A 88 -4.52 19.46 -2.10
N ALA A 89 -4.50 18.23 -1.56
CA ALA A 89 -5.71 17.56 -1.13
C ALA A 89 -6.40 18.28 0.05
N ILE A 90 -5.63 18.89 0.96
CA ILE A 90 -6.14 19.69 2.09
C ILE A 90 -6.74 21.01 1.61
N ASP A 91 -6.09 21.71 0.68
CA ASP A 91 -6.57 22.97 0.13
C ASP A 91 -7.97 22.83 -0.49
N ASP A 92 -8.24 21.66 -1.09
CA ASP A 92 -9.50 21.32 -1.73
C ASP A 92 -10.61 20.86 -0.78
N VAL A 93 -10.34 20.71 0.52
CA VAL A 93 -11.30 20.14 1.50
C VAL A 93 -12.57 20.96 1.62
N ALA A 94 -12.47 22.29 1.60
CA ALA A 94 -13.63 23.16 1.77
C ALA A 94 -14.67 22.96 0.64
N LEU A 95 -14.20 22.92 -0.60
CA LEU A 95 -15.03 22.68 -1.78
C LEU A 95 -15.58 21.24 -1.77
N THR A 96 -14.73 20.26 -1.46
CA THR A 96 -15.12 18.84 -1.40
C THR A 96 -16.22 18.61 -0.37
N LYS A 97 -16.10 19.23 0.82
CA LYS A 97 -17.12 19.21 1.85
C LYS A 97 -18.43 19.83 1.38
N HIS A 98 -18.37 20.98 0.72
CA HIS A 98 -19.57 21.64 0.20
C HIS A 98 -20.33 20.74 -0.79
N ASN A 99 -19.61 20.16 -1.76
CA ASN A 99 -20.18 19.26 -2.76
C ASN A 99 -20.79 18.01 -2.12
N LEU A 100 -20.10 17.41 -1.15
CA LEU A 100 -20.61 16.24 -0.43
C LEU A 100 -21.93 16.55 0.31
N VAL A 101 -22.04 17.73 0.94
CA VAL A 101 -23.28 18.16 1.60
C VAL A 101 -24.42 18.34 0.60
N GLN A 102 -24.15 18.89 -0.59
CA GLN A 102 -25.18 19.06 -1.62
C GLN A 102 -25.70 17.71 -2.12
N VAL A 103 -24.80 16.79 -2.47
CA VAL A 103 -25.16 15.46 -2.99
C VAL A 103 -25.91 14.63 -1.96
N LEU A 104 -25.53 14.70 -0.68
CA LEU A 104 -26.19 13.90 0.36
C LEU A 104 -27.44 14.56 0.95
N ARG A 105 -27.86 15.73 0.45
CA ARG A 105 -28.88 16.57 1.08
C ARG A 105 -30.24 15.89 1.19
N ASP A 106 -30.64 15.13 0.17
CA ASP A 106 -31.92 14.42 0.11
C ASP A 106 -31.81 12.94 0.52
N GLY A 107 -30.59 12.51 0.87
CA GLY A 107 -30.26 11.15 1.30
C GLY A 107 -30.18 10.11 0.17
N ARG A 108 -30.14 10.52 -1.10
CA ARG A 108 -30.06 9.58 -2.24
C ARG A 108 -29.00 10.04 -3.23
N ILE A 109 -28.18 9.11 -3.71
CA ILE A 109 -27.25 9.40 -4.81
C ILE A 109 -27.96 9.07 -6.13
N THR A 110 -28.13 10.08 -6.99
CA THR A 110 -28.72 9.93 -8.32
C THR A 110 -27.65 9.69 -9.40
N ARG A 111 -28.08 9.31 -10.61
CA ARG A 111 -27.15 9.01 -11.73
C ARG A 111 -26.35 10.24 -12.17
N ASP A 112 -26.96 11.42 -12.13
CA ASP A 112 -26.35 12.69 -12.47
C ASP A 112 -25.35 13.19 -11.41
N GLU A 113 -25.43 12.67 -10.19
CA GLU A 113 -24.49 12.97 -9.09
C GLU A 113 -23.26 12.05 -9.05
N LEU A 114 -23.29 10.91 -9.77
CA LEU A 114 -22.16 9.98 -9.82
C LEU A 114 -20.83 10.65 -10.18
N PRO A 115 -20.75 11.56 -11.18
CA PRO A 115 -19.49 12.25 -11.48
C PRO A 115 -18.99 13.13 -10.33
N ILE A 116 -19.89 13.71 -9.54
CA ILE A 116 -19.54 14.54 -8.38
C ILE A 116 -19.01 13.64 -7.25
N ILE A 117 -19.66 12.50 -7.00
CA ILE A 117 -19.20 11.50 -6.05
C ILE A 117 -17.82 10.95 -6.45
N ASP A 118 -17.63 10.60 -7.73
CA ASP A 118 -16.34 10.12 -8.23
C ASP A 118 -15.24 11.17 -8.01
N SER A 119 -15.53 12.45 -8.25
CA SER A 119 -14.59 13.54 -7.95
C SER A 119 -14.24 13.63 -6.46
N ILE A 120 -15.23 13.50 -5.57
CA ILE A 120 -15.02 13.51 -4.11
C ILE A 120 -14.16 12.31 -3.69
N LEU A 121 -14.50 11.10 -4.15
CA LEU A 121 -13.76 9.88 -3.81
C LEU A 121 -12.33 9.93 -4.33
N ASN A 122 -12.09 10.47 -5.53
CA ASN A 122 -10.76 10.65 -6.08
C ASN A 122 -9.89 11.55 -5.19
N LYS A 123 -10.44 12.65 -4.65
CA LYS A 123 -9.71 13.50 -3.69
C LYS A 123 -9.42 12.77 -2.38
N CYS A 124 -10.36 11.98 -1.88
CA CYS A 124 -10.13 11.14 -0.71
C CYS A 124 -9.03 10.09 -0.96
N HIS A 125 -8.98 9.50 -2.16
CA HIS A 125 -7.93 8.58 -2.55
C HIS A 125 -6.57 9.26 -2.67
N GLU A 126 -6.50 10.47 -3.23
CA GLU A 126 -5.28 11.28 -3.28
C GLU A 126 -4.73 11.56 -1.89
N PHE A 127 -5.59 12.05 -0.98
CA PHE A 127 -5.25 12.26 0.42
C PHE A 127 -4.70 10.98 1.07
N THR A 128 -5.42 9.86 0.88
CA THR A 128 -5.05 8.56 1.46
C THR A 128 -3.71 8.06 0.94
N ARG A 129 -3.47 8.15 -0.38
CA ARG A 129 -2.19 7.76 -1.00
C ARG A 129 -1.03 8.60 -0.48
N ALA A 130 -1.21 9.91 -0.39
CA ALA A 130 -0.19 10.83 0.13
C ALA A 130 0.14 10.54 1.61
N ALA A 131 -0.89 10.33 2.44
CA ALA A 131 -0.72 9.98 3.85
C ALA A 131 0.03 8.65 4.02
N ILE A 132 -0.36 7.61 3.30
CA ILE A 132 0.31 6.30 3.28
C ILE A 132 1.78 6.43 2.90
N ALA A 133 2.10 7.21 1.86
CA ALA A 133 3.49 7.39 1.42
C ALA A 133 4.36 8.04 2.51
N LEU A 134 3.82 9.04 3.23
CA LEU A 134 4.52 9.66 4.35
C LEU A 134 4.69 8.69 5.54
N GLU A 135 3.69 7.87 5.84
CA GLU A 135 3.80 6.82 6.87
C GLU A 135 4.93 5.84 6.56
N LEU A 136 5.04 5.41 5.30
CA LEU A 136 6.11 4.52 4.86
C LEU A 136 7.49 5.17 4.95
N GLU A 137 7.61 6.46 4.64
CA GLU A 137 8.89 7.15 4.77
C GLU A 137 9.30 7.31 6.24
N LYS A 138 8.33 7.57 7.13
CA LYS A 138 8.55 7.54 8.59
C LYS A 138 9.08 6.18 9.05
N GLU A 139 8.45 5.10 8.61
CA GLU A 139 8.86 3.74 8.95
C GLU A 139 10.26 3.39 8.42
N LYS A 140 10.53 3.72 7.15
CA LYS A 140 11.86 3.56 6.53
C LYS A 140 12.95 4.30 7.31
N THR A 141 12.66 5.53 7.76
CA THR A 141 13.60 6.35 8.54
C THR A 141 13.86 5.73 9.91
N ALA A 142 12.82 5.27 10.60
CA ALA A 142 12.96 4.58 11.89
C ALA A 142 13.80 3.29 11.78
N LEU A 143 13.58 2.49 10.74
CA LEU A 143 14.34 1.27 10.47
C LEU A 143 15.82 1.54 10.12
N ARG A 144 16.13 2.69 9.52
CA ARG A 144 17.52 3.11 9.26
C ARG A 144 18.22 3.58 10.54
N ALA A 145 17.51 4.27 11.43
CA ALA A 145 18.05 4.76 12.69
C ALA A 145 18.30 3.64 13.72
N ALA A 146 17.63 2.49 13.60
CA ALA A 146 17.79 1.33 14.48
C ALA A 146 18.96 0.41 14.09
N LYS A 147 19.72 0.71 13.03
CA LYS A 147 20.89 -0.04 12.55
C LYS A 147 22.18 0.69 12.86
#